data_AF-A0AAV8RZI2-F1
#
_entry.id   AF-A0AAV8RZI2-F1
#
_cell.length_a   1.000
_cell.length_b   1.000
_cell.length_c   1.000
_cell.angle_alpha   90.00
_cell.angle_beta   90.00
_cell.angle_gamma   90.00
#
_symmetry.space_group_name_H-M   'P 1'
#
loop_
_entity.id
_entity.type
_entity.pdbx_description
1 polymer ?
#
loop_
_entity_poly.entity_id
_entity_poly.type
_entity_poly.pdbx_seq_one_letter_code
_entity_poly.pdbx_strand_id
1 'polypeptide(L)'
;MGALGELEALQTCLLQRIAAVELSLQTQSFRVSSGCVADGETTETRLSAILRARGVDDFAFKRVPADYYDRPIEVRRDILGAPSVEHLCKSIVLVNTQALASITDCSDRNNSKYYVVVIQYAARLNAENIKNFLYTLNNSKISKKKFNMRLAPEEESLKLTGFVHNAVTCIGMETDIPVILDEAITKLKPDFFWLGGGEVDLKLRIRTSQFISAVNPFVVNCSS
;
A
#
# COMPACT_ATOMS: atom_id res chain seq x y z
N MET A 1 -20.78 49.12 -6.73
CA MET A 1 -19.40 48.66 -6.40
C MET A 1 -19.33 47.77 -5.14
N GLY A 2 -20.44 47.40 -4.47
CA GLY A 2 -20.38 46.61 -3.22
C GLY A 2 -20.25 45.09 -3.37
N ALA A 3 -20.98 44.48 -4.32
CA ALA A 3 -21.08 43.02 -4.39
C ALA A 3 -19.80 42.30 -4.87
N LEU A 4 -18.99 42.95 -5.71
CA LEU A 4 -17.75 42.34 -6.22
C LEU A 4 -16.66 42.30 -5.14
N GLY A 5 -16.53 43.39 -4.36
CA GLY A 5 -15.57 43.46 -3.26
C GLY A 5 -15.93 42.52 -2.10
N GLU A 6 -17.22 42.33 -1.82
CA GLU A 6 -17.69 41.33 -0.84
C GLU A 6 -17.37 39.89 -1.28
N LEU A 7 -17.51 39.59 -2.58
CA LEU A 7 -17.18 38.29 -3.13
C LEU A 7 -15.67 38.00 -3.08
N GLU A 8 -14.84 39.00 -3.41
CA GLU A 8 -13.38 38.91 -3.31
C GLU A 8 -12.92 38.73 -1.86
N ALA A 9 -13.56 39.41 -0.91
CA ALA A 9 -13.29 39.25 0.52
C ALA A 9 -13.66 37.84 1.02
N LEU A 10 -14.81 37.30 0.60
CA LEU A 10 -15.25 35.94 0.92
C LEU A 10 -14.32 34.89 0.30
N GLN A 11 -13.92 35.07 -0.95
CA GLN A 11 -13.00 34.16 -1.64
C GLN A 11 -11.64 34.13 -0.94
N THR A 12 -11.11 35.29 -0.55
CA THR A 12 -9.85 35.39 0.17
C THR A 12 -9.93 34.71 1.54
N CYS A 13 -11.04 34.90 2.26
CA CYS A 13 -11.28 34.25 3.55
C CYS A 13 -11.36 32.71 3.40
N LEU A 14 -12.06 32.21 2.38
CA LEU A 14 -12.15 30.77 2.12
C LEU A 14 -10.78 30.17 1.79
N LEU A 15 -9.99 30.82 0.93
CA LEU A 15 -8.64 30.37 0.59
C LEU A 15 -7.72 30.32 1.82
N GLN A 16 -7.79 31.33 2.70
CA GLN A 16 -7.02 31.32 3.95
C GLN A 16 -7.45 30.19 4.89
N ARG A 17 -8.76 29.91 4.99
CA ARG A 17 -9.27 28.78 5.79
C ARG A 17 -8.84 27.43 5.21
N ILE A 18 -8.87 27.26 3.89
CA ILE A 18 -8.40 26.05 3.22
C ILE A 18 -6.90 25.86 3.49
N ALA A 19 -6.08 26.89 3.28
CA ALA A 19 -4.64 26.81 3.55
C ALA A 19 -4.32 26.50 5.02
N ALA A 20 -5.09 27.04 5.97
CA ALA A 20 -4.94 26.73 7.38
C ALA A 20 -5.35 25.28 7.71
N VAL A 21 -6.41 24.77 7.08
CA VAL A 21 -6.84 23.37 7.22
C VAL A 21 -5.82 22.42 6.59
N GLU A 22 -5.31 22.73 5.41
CA GLU A 22 -4.25 21.97 4.73
C GLU A 22 -2.97 21.94 5.57
N LEU A 23 -2.54 23.09 6.12
CA LEU A 23 -1.39 23.16 7.02
C LEU A 23 -1.65 22.38 8.32
N SER A 24 -2.86 22.42 8.87
CA SER A 24 -3.23 21.65 10.06
C SER A 24 -3.20 20.15 9.80
N LEU A 25 -3.68 19.70 8.63
CA LEU A 25 -3.63 18.30 8.18
C LEU A 25 -2.20 17.85 7.89
N GLN A 26 -1.37 18.68 7.25
CA GLN A 26 0.06 18.43 7.09
C GLN A 26 0.76 18.35 8.45
N THR A 27 0.45 19.26 9.38
CA THR A 27 1.04 19.26 10.73
C THR A 27 0.54 18.06 11.54
N GLN A 28 -0.70 17.60 11.35
CA GLN A 28 -1.17 16.34 11.94
C GLN A 28 -0.46 15.14 11.32
N SER A 29 -0.26 15.12 10.00
CA SER A 29 0.56 14.11 9.33
C SER A 29 2.00 14.10 9.88
N PHE A 30 2.60 15.27 10.07
CA PHE A 30 3.93 15.44 10.66
C PHE A 30 3.97 15.17 12.17
N ARG A 31 2.89 15.38 12.93
CA ARG A 31 2.81 15.01 14.36
C ARG A 31 2.63 13.52 14.55
N VAL A 32 2.03 12.81 13.58
CA VAL A 32 2.09 11.35 13.51
C VAL A 32 3.52 10.90 13.17
N SER A 33 4.26 11.65 12.35
CA SER A 33 5.69 11.40 12.06
C SER A 33 6.68 11.84 13.15
N SER A 34 6.27 12.75 14.03
CA SER A 34 7.10 13.40 15.05
C SER A 34 6.52 13.21 16.46
N GLY A 35 5.86 12.07 16.69
CA GLY A 35 5.69 11.54 18.03
C GLY A 35 7.06 11.20 18.57
N CYS A 36 7.44 11.82 19.68
CA CYS A 36 8.48 11.31 20.56
C CYS A 36 8.27 9.80 20.69
N VAL A 37 9.27 9.02 20.32
CA VAL A 37 9.26 7.57 20.46
C VAL A 37 9.05 7.29 21.95
N ALA A 38 7.81 6.97 22.31
CA ALA A 38 7.52 6.38 23.59
C ALA A 38 8.25 5.03 23.58
N ASP A 39 9.25 4.95 24.43
CA ASP A 39 10.07 3.77 24.64
C ASP A 39 9.14 2.56 24.84
N GLY A 40 9.04 1.68 23.82
CA GLY A 40 8.24 0.45 23.88
C GLY A 40 7.04 0.30 22.92
N GLU A 41 6.75 1.21 22.00
CA GLU A 41 5.66 0.98 21.02
C GLU A 41 6.07 -0.09 19.97
N THR A 42 5.40 -1.24 19.99
CA THR A 42 5.67 -2.33 19.02
C THR A 42 5.12 -2.00 17.64
N THR A 43 5.71 -2.56 16.56
CA THR A 43 5.18 -2.42 15.19
C THR A 43 3.72 -2.85 15.09
N GLU A 44 3.35 -3.92 15.80
CA GLU A 44 1.98 -4.40 15.90
C GLU A 44 1.04 -3.32 16.46
N THR A 45 1.44 -2.62 17.52
CA THR A 45 0.65 -1.53 18.12
C THR A 45 0.48 -0.37 17.15
N ARG A 46 1.58 0.08 16.55
CA ARG A 46 1.60 1.17 15.56
C ARG A 46 0.70 0.86 14.37
N LEU A 47 0.84 -0.32 13.77
CA LEU A 47 0.04 -0.70 12.59
C LEU A 47 -1.43 -0.96 12.95
N SER A 48 -1.71 -1.50 14.15
CA SER A 48 -3.08 -1.64 14.65
C SER A 48 -3.77 -0.28 14.80
N ALA A 49 -3.07 0.74 15.29
CA ALA A 49 -3.61 2.10 15.40
C ALA A 49 -3.94 2.68 14.02
N ILE A 50 -3.06 2.50 13.02
CA ILE A 50 -3.28 2.95 11.65
C ILE A 50 -4.50 2.24 11.03
N LEU A 51 -4.62 0.92 11.19
CA LEU A 51 -5.75 0.15 10.67
C LEU A 51 -7.09 0.62 11.26
N ARG A 52 -7.16 0.78 12.58
CA ARG A 52 -8.36 1.29 13.27
C ARG A 52 -8.70 2.71 12.86
N ALA A 53 -7.70 3.60 12.71
CA ALA A 53 -7.91 4.96 12.23
C ALA A 53 -8.48 5.01 10.80
N ARG A 54 -8.24 3.97 10.00
CA ARG A 54 -8.79 3.79 8.65
C ARG A 54 -10.10 2.99 8.63
N GLY A 55 -10.70 2.70 9.79
CA GLY A 55 -11.97 1.98 9.90
C GLY A 55 -11.87 0.48 9.63
N VAL A 56 -10.69 -0.12 9.82
CA VAL A 56 -10.51 -1.58 9.75
C VAL A 56 -10.66 -2.15 11.16
N ASP A 57 -11.69 -2.97 11.34
CA ASP A 57 -12.00 -3.61 12.63
C ASP A 57 -11.73 -5.13 12.63
N ASP A 58 -11.75 -5.77 11.46
CA ASP A 58 -11.52 -7.21 11.28
C ASP A 58 -10.12 -7.47 10.71
N PHE A 59 -9.15 -7.40 11.61
CA PHE A 59 -7.76 -7.77 11.36
C PHE A 59 -7.17 -8.53 12.55
N ALA A 60 -6.09 -9.26 12.33
CA ALA A 60 -5.34 -9.91 13.39
C ALA A 60 -3.85 -9.97 13.03
N PHE A 61 -3.00 -9.77 14.03
CA PHE A 61 -1.58 -10.02 13.90
C PHE A 61 -1.22 -11.40 14.46
N LYS A 62 -0.22 -12.04 13.86
CA LYS A 62 0.31 -13.32 14.32
C LYS A 62 1.81 -13.38 14.13
N ARG A 63 2.52 -13.67 15.22
CA ARG A 63 3.94 -14.01 15.20
C ARG A 63 4.13 -15.43 14.67
N VAL A 64 5.12 -15.64 13.82
CA VAL A 64 5.48 -16.94 13.25
C VAL A 64 6.89 -17.36 13.68
N PRO A 65 7.23 -18.66 13.67
CA PRO A 65 8.57 -19.13 14.01
C PRO A 65 9.67 -18.54 13.12
N ALA A 66 10.91 -18.49 13.61
CA ALA A 66 12.05 -17.94 12.87
C ALA A 66 12.33 -18.67 11.55
N ASP A 67 12.08 -19.98 11.49
CA ASP A 67 12.25 -20.83 10.31
C ASP A 67 11.03 -20.82 9.37
N TYR A 68 10.08 -19.89 9.56
CA TYR A 68 8.86 -19.81 8.78
C TYR A 68 9.10 -19.75 7.26
N TYR A 69 10.12 -19.00 6.83
CA TYR A 69 10.46 -18.85 5.42
C TYR A 69 11.28 -20.01 4.83
N ASP A 70 11.77 -20.91 5.67
CA ASP A 70 12.49 -22.12 5.25
C ASP A 70 11.53 -23.30 5.05
N ARG A 71 10.33 -23.21 5.62
CA ARG A 71 9.30 -24.25 5.55
C ARG A 71 8.53 -24.24 4.22
N PRO A 72 7.98 -25.39 3.77
CA PRO A 72 7.05 -25.46 2.64
C PRO A 72 5.80 -24.57 2.85
N ILE A 73 5.19 -24.13 1.75
CA ILE A 73 4.06 -23.19 1.79
C ILE A 73 2.82 -23.76 2.49
N GLU A 74 2.63 -25.08 2.42
CA GLU A 74 1.55 -25.81 3.10
C GLU A 74 1.73 -25.75 4.62
N VAL A 75 2.97 -25.89 5.10
CA VAL A 75 3.29 -25.75 6.53
C VAL A 75 3.09 -24.30 6.98
N ARG A 76 3.44 -23.32 6.14
CA ARG A 76 3.18 -21.90 6.44
C ARG A 76 1.68 -21.61 6.57
N ARG A 77 0.87 -22.19 5.69
CA ARG A 77 -0.60 -22.13 5.77
C ARG A 77 -1.08 -22.67 7.12
N ASP A 78 -0.59 -23.84 7.53
CA ASP A 78 -0.99 -24.48 8.79
C ASP A 78 -0.57 -23.64 10.00
N ILE A 79 0.66 -23.09 10.00
CA ILE A 79 1.15 -22.17 11.04
C ILE A 79 0.21 -20.98 11.16
N LEU A 80 -0.23 -20.39 10.05
CA LEU A 80 -1.15 -19.25 10.04
C LEU A 80 -2.60 -19.63 10.36
N GLY A 81 -2.98 -20.90 10.27
CA GLY A 81 -4.37 -21.33 10.34
C GLY A 81 -5.17 -20.85 9.13
N ALA A 82 -4.53 -20.72 7.97
CA ALA A 82 -5.16 -20.29 6.75
C ALA A 82 -5.96 -21.44 6.10
N PRO A 83 -7.13 -21.18 5.49
CA PRO A 83 -7.96 -22.21 4.86
C PRO A 83 -7.28 -22.90 3.66
N SER A 84 -6.45 -22.15 2.93
CA SER A 84 -5.67 -22.65 1.81
C SER A 84 -4.40 -21.81 1.61
N VAL A 85 -3.45 -22.32 0.83
CA VAL A 85 -2.23 -21.59 0.46
C VAL A 85 -2.55 -20.33 -0.35
N GLU A 86 -3.70 -20.30 -1.01
CA GLU A 86 -4.24 -19.16 -1.75
C GLU A 86 -4.53 -17.95 -0.85
N HIS A 87 -4.73 -18.15 0.46
CA HIS A 87 -4.93 -17.05 1.40
C HIS A 87 -3.60 -16.42 1.87
N LEU A 88 -2.45 -16.99 1.50
CA LEU A 88 -1.14 -16.43 1.83
C LEU A 88 -0.73 -15.52 0.69
N CYS A 89 -0.57 -14.23 0.96
CA CYS A 89 -0.18 -13.21 -0.01
C CYS A 89 1.15 -12.55 0.35
N LYS A 90 1.80 -11.98 -0.67
CA LYS A 90 3.02 -11.19 -0.56
C LYS A 90 2.81 -9.84 -1.22
N SER A 91 3.37 -8.80 -0.62
CA SER A 91 3.47 -7.48 -1.23
C SER A 91 4.86 -7.26 -1.81
N ILE A 92 4.92 -6.81 -3.05
CA ILE A 92 6.14 -6.62 -3.81
C ILE A 92 6.21 -5.18 -4.30
N VAL A 93 7.31 -4.48 -4.04
CA VAL A 93 7.52 -3.13 -4.60
C VAL A 93 8.06 -3.26 -6.02
N LEU A 94 7.40 -2.61 -6.96
CA LEU A 94 7.83 -2.48 -8.34
C LEU A 94 8.27 -1.05 -8.63
N VAL A 95 9.28 -0.92 -9.47
CA VAL A 95 9.79 0.35 -10.02
C VAL A 95 9.56 0.38 -11.54
N ASN A 96 9.07 1.51 -12.03
CA ASN A 96 8.97 1.79 -13.45
C ASN A 96 10.30 2.36 -13.96
N THR A 97 11.15 1.52 -14.56
CA THR A 97 12.50 1.94 -14.98
C THR A 97 12.49 2.79 -16.26
N GLN A 98 11.35 2.93 -16.92
CA GLN A 98 11.18 3.70 -18.17
C GLN A 98 10.25 4.90 -17.99
N ALA A 99 9.94 5.26 -16.74
CA ALA A 99 9.18 6.47 -16.41
C ALA A 99 9.86 7.72 -17.01
N LEU A 100 9.08 8.76 -17.28
CA LEU A 100 9.63 10.06 -17.66
C LEU A 100 10.48 10.62 -16.52
N ALA A 101 11.52 11.39 -16.84
CA ALA A 101 12.43 11.96 -15.83
C ALA A 101 11.71 12.88 -14.81
N SER A 102 10.56 13.45 -15.19
CA SER A 102 9.70 14.25 -14.31
C SER A 102 8.91 13.41 -13.29
N ILE A 103 8.79 12.09 -13.49
CA ILE A 103 8.09 11.17 -12.60
C ILE A 103 9.13 10.53 -11.68
N THR A 104 9.32 11.14 -10.53
CA THR A 104 10.34 10.73 -9.55
C THR A 104 9.75 10.08 -8.30
N ASP A 105 8.45 10.24 -8.06
CA ASP A 105 7.78 9.89 -6.82
C ASP A 105 6.48 9.08 -7.04
N CYS A 106 5.65 9.03 -6.00
CA CYS A 106 4.39 8.29 -5.94
C CYS A 106 3.15 9.21 -5.89
N SER A 107 3.28 10.48 -6.27
CA SER A 107 2.23 11.50 -6.08
C SER A 107 0.99 11.27 -6.96
N ASP A 108 1.20 10.88 -8.22
CA ASP A 108 0.11 10.53 -9.14
C ASP A 108 -0.12 9.02 -9.13
N ARG A 109 -1.20 8.58 -8.47
CA ARG A 109 -1.57 7.16 -8.39
C ARG A 109 -1.74 6.50 -9.76
N ASN A 110 -2.04 7.26 -10.81
CA ASN A 110 -2.22 6.72 -12.16
C ASN A 110 -0.89 6.58 -12.91
N ASN A 111 0.13 7.36 -12.53
CA ASN A 111 1.43 7.38 -13.21
C ASN A 111 2.60 7.60 -12.23
N SER A 112 2.66 6.77 -11.19
CA SER A 112 3.74 6.78 -10.20
C SER A 112 5.00 6.06 -10.69
N LYS A 113 6.16 6.43 -10.12
CA LYS A 113 7.41 5.71 -10.35
C LYS A 113 7.41 4.32 -9.70
N TYR A 114 6.75 4.19 -8.55
CA TYR A 114 6.69 2.94 -7.79
C TYR A 114 5.24 2.51 -7.55
N TYR A 115 5.05 1.19 -7.46
CA TYR A 115 3.77 0.57 -7.10
C TYR A 115 4.03 -0.61 -6.17
N VAL A 116 3.16 -0.84 -5.19
CA VAL A 116 3.15 -2.09 -4.43
C VAL A 116 2.14 -3.02 -5.05
N VAL A 117 2.53 -4.26 -5.36
CA VAL A 117 1.62 -5.28 -5.89
C VAL A 117 1.42 -6.38 -4.86
N VAL A 118 0.17 -6.67 -4.53
CA VAL A 118 -0.23 -7.73 -3.62
C VAL A 118 -0.76 -8.90 -4.44
N ILE A 119 -0.04 -10.03 -4.40
CA ILE A 119 -0.41 -11.28 -5.08
C ILE A 119 -0.33 -12.45 -4.10
N GLN A 120 -0.97 -13.56 -4.44
CA GLN A 120 -0.88 -14.80 -3.67
C GLN A 120 0.54 -15.39 -3.78
N TYR A 121 1.02 -16.08 -2.75
CA TYR A 121 2.37 -16.67 -2.75
C TYR A 121 2.55 -17.72 -3.85
N ALA A 122 1.51 -18.51 -4.12
CA ALA A 122 1.48 -19.54 -5.15
C ALA A 122 1.50 -18.96 -6.58
N ALA A 123 1.08 -17.70 -6.74
CA ALA A 123 0.95 -17.06 -8.05
C ALA A 123 2.24 -16.38 -8.50
N ARG A 124 2.40 -16.24 -9.82
CA ARG A 124 3.49 -15.50 -10.44
C ARG A 124 3.00 -14.15 -10.93
N LEU A 125 3.79 -13.10 -10.70
CA LEU A 125 3.47 -11.75 -11.15
C LEU A 125 3.44 -11.68 -12.68
N ASN A 126 2.34 -11.17 -13.23
CA ASN A 126 2.21 -10.88 -14.66
C ASN A 126 2.46 -9.39 -14.93
N ALA A 127 3.73 -9.07 -15.22
CA ALA A 127 4.15 -7.69 -15.50
C ALA A 127 3.52 -7.10 -16.77
N GLU A 128 3.13 -7.94 -17.74
CA GLU A 128 2.48 -7.46 -18.98
C GLU A 128 1.05 -7.00 -18.70
N ASN A 129 0.30 -7.70 -17.83
CA ASN A 129 -1.02 -7.25 -17.41
C ASN A 129 -0.96 -5.92 -16.65
N ILE A 130 0.02 -5.76 -15.75
CA ILE A 130 0.23 -4.48 -15.03
C ILE A 130 0.55 -3.36 -16.02
N LYS A 131 1.45 -3.62 -16.98
CA LYS A 131 1.78 -2.67 -18.04
C LYS A 131 0.55 -2.23 -18.85
N ASN A 132 -0.28 -3.19 -19.26
CA ASN A 132 -1.49 -2.92 -20.03
C ASN A 132 -2.55 -2.17 -19.21
N PHE A 133 -2.65 -2.49 -17.92
CA PHE A 133 -3.50 -1.77 -16.97
C PHE A 133 -3.06 -0.30 -16.86
N LEU A 134 -1.80 -0.03 -16.54
CA LEU A 134 -1.28 1.34 -16.39
C LEU A 134 -1.40 2.16 -17.68
N TYR A 135 -1.19 1.53 -18.84
CA TYR A 135 -1.43 2.17 -20.13
C TYR A 135 -2.89 2.61 -20.30
N THR A 136 -3.83 1.74 -19.96
CA THR A 136 -5.27 2.01 -20.05
C THR A 136 -5.69 3.06 -19.01
N LEU A 137 -5.18 2.98 -17.79
CA LEU A 137 -5.40 3.92 -16.69
C LEU A 137 -5.00 5.36 -17.08
N ASN A 138 -3.97 5.50 -17.91
CA ASN A 138 -3.52 6.79 -18.46
C ASN A 138 -4.22 7.19 -19.77
N ASN A 139 -5.44 6.69 -20.01
CA ASN A 139 -6.23 6.96 -21.21
C ASN A 139 -5.47 6.66 -22.51
N SER A 140 -4.54 5.70 -22.49
CA SER A 140 -3.70 5.34 -23.64
C SER A 140 -2.81 6.47 -24.20
N LYS A 141 -2.67 7.60 -23.47
CA LYS A 141 -1.90 8.78 -23.91
C LYS A 141 -0.39 8.62 -23.75
N ILE A 142 0.03 7.86 -22.75
CA ILE A 142 1.44 7.57 -22.47
C ILE A 142 1.83 6.31 -23.26
N SER A 143 2.94 6.34 -24.00
CA SER A 143 3.40 5.16 -24.74
C SER A 143 3.61 3.95 -23.83
N LYS A 144 3.15 2.76 -24.24
CA LYS A 144 3.38 1.49 -23.51
C LYS A 144 4.84 1.24 -23.14
N LYS A 145 5.79 1.75 -23.93
CA LYS A 145 7.24 1.62 -23.67
C LYS A 145 7.70 2.34 -22.40
N LYS A 146 6.91 3.30 -21.90
CA LYS A 146 7.17 4.06 -20.67
C LYS A 146 6.69 3.35 -19.41
N PHE A 147 6.10 2.16 -19.53
CA PHE A 147 5.69 1.33 -18.42
C PHE A 147 6.53 0.05 -18.45
N ASN A 148 7.70 0.09 -17.80
CA ASN A 148 8.56 -1.08 -17.62
C ASN A 148 8.72 -1.38 -16.13
N MET A 149 7.76 -2.15 -15.61
CA MET A 149 7.74 -2.51 -14.20
C MET A 149 8.76 -3.62 -13.91
N ARG A 150 9.69 -3.36 -12.99
CA ARG A 150 10.69 -4.29 -12.49
C ARG A 150 10.61 -4.35 -10.96
N LEU A 151 11.15 -5.41 -10.36
CA LEU A 151 11.32 -5.46 -8.92
C LEU A 151 12.20 -4.29 -8.47
N ALA A 152 11.75 -3.54 -7.47
CA ALA A 152 12.59 -2.51 -6.87
C ALA A 152 13.78 -3.17 -6.13
N PRO A 153 14.97 -2.55 -6.16
CA PRO A 153 16.07 -2.97 -5.30
C PRO A 153 15.66 -2.98 -3.83
N GLU A 154 16.23 -3.87 -3.02
CA GLU A 154 15.85 -4.03 -1.61
C GLU A 154 16.07 -2.74 -0.80
N GLU A 155 17.14 -2.01 -1.06
CA GLU A 155 17.43 -0.72 -0.42
C GLU A 155 16.35 0.33 -0.75
N GLU A 156 15.91 0.40 -2.02
CA GLU A 156 14.81 1.30 -2.41
C GLU A 156 13.49 0.87 -1.77
N SER A 157 13.20 -0.43 -1.76
CA SER A 157 12.01 -0.98 -1.08
C SER A 157 12.01 -0.63 0.41
N LEU A 158 13.13 -0.80 1.10
CA LEU A 158 13.27 -0.45 2.51
C LEU A 158 13.06 1.04 2.73
N LYS A 159 13.69 1.90 1.92
CA LYS A 159 13.55 3.35 2.02
C LYS A 159 12.11 3.83 1.79
N LEU A 160 11.41 3.24 0.83
CA LEU A 160 10.06 3.64 0.45
C LEU A 160 9.00 3.10 1.42
N THR A 161 9.18 1.86 1.90
CA THR A 161 8.16 1.19 2.72
C THR A 161 8.46 1.24 4.22
N GLY A 162 9.70 1.45 4.62
CA GLY A 162 10.15 1.29 6.01
C GLY A 162 10.30 -0.16 6.46
N PHE A 163 10.12 -1.13 5.55
CA PHE A 163 10.12 -2.55 5.88
C PHE A 163 11.17 -3.33 5.08
N VAL A 164 11.86 -4.23 5.77
CA VAL A 164 12.85 -5.12 5.16
C VAL A 164 12.19 -6.18 4.27
N HIS A 165 13.00 -6.89 3.50
CA HIS A 165 12.56 -8.06 2.74
C HIS A 165 11.77 -9.02 3.65
N ASN A 166 10.70 -9.63 3.11
CA ASN A 166 9.75 -10.48 3.84
C ASN A 166 8.88 -9.81 4.93
N ALA A 167 9.14 -8.54 5.28
CA ALA A 167 8.35 -7.78 6.24
C ALA A 167 7.36 -6.79 5.58
N VAL A 168 7.56 -6.49 4.29
CA VAL A 168 6.78 -5.49 3.55
C VAL A 168 5.28 -5.69 3.73
N THR A 169 4.59 -4.58 3.98
CA THR A 169 3.14 -4.49 4.11
C THR A 169 2.64 -3.20 3.46
N CYS A 170 1.35 -3.12 3.15
CA CYS A 170 0.74 -1.94 2.53
C CYS A 170 0.27 -0.89 3.55
N ILE A 171 0.54 -1.12 4.84
CA ILE A 171 0.04 -0.30 5.95
C ILE A 171 1.22 0.36 6.66
N GLY A 172 1.12 1.67 6.88
CA GLY A 172 2.15 2.41 7.63
C GLY A 172 3.50 2.47 6.95
N MET A 173 3.51 2.52 5.61
CA MET A 173 4.70 2.77 4.79
C MET A 173 5.19 4.21 4.95
N GLU A 174 6.50 4.43 4.76
CA GLU A 174 7.12 5.78 4.79
C GLU A 174 6.66 6.67 3.63
N THR A 175 6.38 6.06 2.48
CA THR A 175 5.83 6.72 1.29
C THR A 175 4.43 6.18 1.01
N ASP A 176 3.49 7.04 0.60
CA ASP A 176 2.17 6.61 0.11
C ASP A 176 2.30 6.05 -1.31
N ILE A 177 2.71 4.77 -1.40
CA ILE A 177 2.88 4.09 -2.68
C ILE A 177 1.52 3.51 -3.14
N PRO A 178 1.07 3.78 -4.38
CA PRO A 178 -0.15 3.20 -4.90
C PRO A 178 -0.09 1.67 -4.90
N VAL A 179 -1.18 1.05 -4.47
CA VAL A 179 -1.28 -0.41 -4.33
C VAL A 179 -2.10 -1.00 -5.48
N ILE A 180 -1.61 -2.09 -6.05
CA ILE A 180 -2.32 -2.95 -6.98
C ILE A 180 -2.61 -4.26 -6.25
N LEU A 181 -3.88 -4.63 -6.15
CA LEU A 181 -4.35 -5.88 -5.54
C LEU A 181 -4.74 -6.84 -6.66
N ASP A 182 -4.23 -8.08 -6.60
CA ASP A 182 -4.63 -9.10 -7.55
C ASP A 182 -6.11 -9.46 -7.40
N GLU A 183 -6.80 -9.53 -8.54
CA GLU A 183 -8.23 -9.82 -8.61
C GLU A 183 -8.60 -11.16 -7.95
N ALA A 184 -7.73 -12.18 -8.00
CA ALA A 184 -8.01 -13.48 -7.39
C ALA A 184 -8.17 -13.39 -5.86
N ILE A 185 -7.47 -12.45 -5.20
CA ILE A 185 -7.57 -12.22 -3.75
C ILE A 185 -8.99 -11.76 -3.38
N THR A 186 -9.65 -10.98 -4.25
CA THR A 186 -11.03 -10.51 -4.04
C THR A 186 -12.07 -11.65 -4.11
N LYS A 187 -11.68 -12.79 -4.67
CA LYS A 187 -12.53 -13.97 -4.89
C LYS A 187 -12.34 -15.03 -3.81
N LEU A 188 -11.44 -14.83 -2.85
CA LEU A 188 -11.16 -15.78 -1.78
C LEU A 188 -12.40 -16.08 -0.93
N LYS A 189 -12.48 -17.34 -0.49
CA LYS A 189 -13.47 -17.83 0.45
C LYS A 189 -12.75 -18.65 1.52
N PRO A 190 -12.83 -18.25 2.80
CA PRO A 190 -13.39 -17.01 3.36
C PRO A 190 -12.73 -15.69 2.87
N ASP A 191 -13.42 -14.56 3.13
CA ASP A 191 -13.10 -13.20 2.64
C ASP A 191 -11.96 -12.53 3.42
N PHE A 192 -10.80 -13.18 3.52
CA PHE A 192 -9.61 -12.60 4.12
C PHE A 192 -8.34 -13.15 3.48
N PHE A 193 -7.22 -12.51 3.74
CA PHE A 193 -5.91 -13.04 3.40
C PHE A 193 -4.85 -12.63 4.43
N TRP A 194 -3.70 -13.27 4.36
CA TRP A 194 -2.51 -12.98 5.15
C TRP A 194 -1.48 -12.25 4.30
N LEU A 195 -0.84 -11.24 4.87
CA LEU A 195 0.29 -10.52 4.28
C LEU A 195 1.40 -10.26 5.31
N GLY A 196 2.52 -9.65 4.89
CA GLY A 196 3.54 -9.17 5.82
C GLY A 196 2.94 -8.21 6.85
N GLY A 197 3.41 -8.31 8.09
CA GLY A 197 2.93 -7.51 9.22
C GLY A 197 3.87 -6.38 9.63
N GLY A 198 4.85 -6.02 8.80
CA GLY A 198 5.85 -4.98 9.11
C GLY A 198 7.11 -5.51 9.79
N GLU A 199 7.15 -6.79 10.18
CA GLU A 199 8.35 -7.48 10.66
C GLU A 199 8.45 -8.87 9.99
N VAL A 200 9.65 -9.44 9.94
CA VAL A 200 9.90 -10.71 9.23
C VAL A 200 9.07 -11.84 9.83
N ASP A 201 8.94 -11.89 11.14
CA ASP A 201 8.19 -12.89 11.89
C ASP A 201 6.76 -12.43 12.22
N LEU A 202 6.31 -11.28 11.74
CA LEU A 202 4.95 -10.77 11.98
C LEU A 202 4.10 -10.87 10.70
N LYS A 203 2.89 -11.39 10.84
CA LYS A 203 1.92 -11.55 9.74
C LYS A 203 0.61 -10.86 10.09
N LEU A 204 0.01 -10.20 9.11
CA LEU A 204 -1.26 -9.51 9.23
C LEU A 204 -2.33 -10.30 8.47
N ARG A 205 -3.37 -10.76 9.17
CA ARG A 205 -4.64 -11.17 8.57
C ARG A 205 -5.53 -9.95 8.47
N ILE A 206 -6.13 -9.73 7.30
CA ILE A 206 -7.10 -8.67 7.11
C ILE A 206 -8.24 -9.13 6.21
N ARG A 207 -9.46 -8.70 6.52
CA ARG A 207 -10.62 -8.92 5.68
C ARG A 207 -10.45 -8.20 4.34
N THR A 208 -10.65 -8.89 3.21
CA THR A 208 -10.35 -8.34 1.88
C THR A 208 -11.15 -7.07 1.60
N SER A 209 -12.44 -7.07 1.94
CA SER A 209 -13.29 -5.88 1.77
C SER A 209 -12.78 -4.67 2.55
N GLN A 210 -12.34 -4.86 3.79
CA GLN A 210 -11.82 -3.75 4.61
C GLN A 210 -10.44 -3.29 4.15
N PHE A 211 -9.59 -4.20 3.67
CA PHE A 211 -8.33 -3.82 3.03
C PHE A 211 -8.59 -2.91 1.81
N ILE A 212 -9.55 -3.27 0.95
CA ILE A 212 -9.91 -2.46 -0.22
C ILE A 212 -10.39 -1.07 0.21
N SER A 213 -11.26 -0.98 1.22
CA SER A 213 -11.75 0.31 1.72
C SER A 213 -10.65 1.17 2.34
N ALA A 214 -9.72 0.58 3.09
CA ALA A 214 -8.69 1.32 3.84
C ALA A 214 -7.44 1.67 3.01
N VAL A 215 -7.13 0.90 1.96
CA VAL A 215 -5.92 1.07 1.12
C VAL A 215 -6.28 1.66 -0.25
N ASN A 216 -7.53 1.54 -0.67
CA ASN A 216 -8.02 1.97 -1.98
C ASN A 216 -7.15 1.43 -3.15
N PRO A 217 -6.86 0.12 -3.22
CA PRO A 217 -5.97 -0.42 -4.24
C PRO A 217 -6.65 -0.45 -5.62
N PHE A 218 -5.85 -0.46 -6.67
CA PHE A 218 -6.32 -0.87 -8.00
C PHE A 218 -6.52 -2.38 -8.02
N VAL A 219 -7.72 -2.86 -8.32
CA VAL A 219 -7.98 -4.30 -8.47
C VAL A 219 -7.72 -4.70 -9.91
N VAL A 220 -6.73 -5.56 -10.13
CA VAL A 220 -6.24 -5.94 -11.46
C VAL A 220 -5.93 -7.43 -11.49
N ASN A 221 -6.23 -8.12 -12.58
CA ASN A 221 -5.68 -9.45 -12.80
C ASN A 221 -4.18 -9.31 -13.14
N CYS A 222 -3.32 -9.43 -12.13
CA CYS A 222 -1.88 -9.17 -12.23
C CYS A 222 -1.03 -10.40 -11.89
N SER A 223 -1.64 -11.59 -11.90
CA SER A 223 -0.97 -12.85 -11.64
C SER A 223 -1.42 -13.98 -12.58
N SER A 224 -0.63 -15.05 -12.62
CA SER A 224 -0.85 -16.27 -13.40
C SER A 224 -0.42 -17.51 -12.61
#